data_AF-A0ABC8K419-F1
#
_entry.id   AF-A0ABC8K419-F1
#
_cell.length_a   1.000
_cell.length_b   1.000
_cell.length_c   1.000
_cell.angle_alpha   90.00
_cell.angle_beta   90.00
_cell.angle_gamma   90.00
#
_symmetry.space_group_name_H-M   'P 1'
#
loop_
_entity.id
_entity.type
_entity.pdbx_description
1 polymer ?
#
loop_
_entity_poly.entity_id
_entity_poly.type
_entity_poly.pdbx_seq_one_letter_code
_entity_poly.pdbx_strand_id
1 'polypeptide(L)'
;MSSSSSVSSSCHRTKLFENDLISIVDLHLSPWGNTKLRSDNITVVCQHGAFECLLDTVEACAIDAWPKLSDHFPFIYCVESLKLNLNSKPVEDCLSSGHGDKLELQYAAETSALQPPHQYVPWVVVDGQPLYEGYQRLVWRTMN
;
A
#
# COMPACT_ATOMS: atom_id res chain seq x y z
N MET A 1 -27.03 -3.88 15.08
CA MET A 1 -27.47 -3.59 13.70
C MET A 1 -26.24 -3.12 12.95
N SER A 2 -25.62 -4.03 12.20
CA SER A 2 -24.36 -3.75 11.50
C SER A 2 -24.71 -3.06 10.19
N SER A 3 -24.47 -1.75 10.12
CA SER A 3 -24.63 -0.98 8.90
C SER A 3 -23.49 -1.34 7.94
N SER A 4 -23.73 -2.31 7.07
CA SER A 4 -22.87 -2.55 5.92
C SER A 4 -23.04 -1.40 4.93
N SER A 5 -22.19 -0.39 5.04
CA SER A 5 -22.08 0.66 4.03
C SER A 5 -21.35 0.08 2.83
N SER A 6 -22.09 -0.54 1.91
CA SER A 6 -21.58 -0.91 0.59
C SER A 6 -21.33 0.37 -0.20
N VAL A 7 -20.10 0.88 -0.16
CA VAL A 7 -19.64 1.92 -1.08
C VAL A 7 -19.56 1.28 -2.47
N SER A 8 -20.53 1.63 -3.33
CA SER A 8 -20.51 1.26 -4.74
C SER A 8 -19.43 2.08 -5.46
N SER A 9 -18.17 1.63 -5.38
CA SER A 9 -17.06 2.14 -6.20
C SER A 9 -16.62 1.06 -7.19
N SER A 10 -16.40 1.48 -8.44
CA SER A 10 -16.07 0.64 -9.60
C SER A 10 -14.70 -0.08 -9.53
N CYS A 11 -14.03 -0.12 -8.37
CA CYS A 11 -12.70 -0.73 -8.21
C CYS A 11 -12.73 -2.14 -7.62
N HIS A 12 -13.91 -2.73 -7.45
CA HIS A 12 -14.09 -4.06 -6.86
C HIS A 12 -13.48 -5.20 -7.70
N ARG A 13 -13.15 -4.96 -8.98
CA ARG A 13 -12.50 -5.95 -9.85
C ARG A 13 -11.03 -5.63 -10.03
N THR A 14 -10.20 -6.36 -9.30
CA THR A 14 -8.76 -6.44 -9.53
C THR A 14 -8.42 -7.86 -9.98
N LYS A 15 -7.61 -8.00 -11.05
CA LYS A 15 -7.22 -9.29 -11.63
C LYS A 15 -6.62 -10.27 -10.60
N LEU A 16 -6.06 -9.75 -9.51
CA LEU A 16 -5.54 -10.51 -8.39
C LEU A 16 -6.58 -11.46 -7.76
N PHE A 17 -7.85 -11.05 -7.71
CA PHE A 17 -8.94 -11.84 -7.12
C PHE A 17 -9.77 -12.60 -8.17
N GLU A 18 -9.51 -12.41 -9.45
CA GLU A 18 -10.21 -13.12 -10.54
C GLU A 18 -9.57 -14.48 -10.86
N ASN A 19 -8.27 -14.65 -10.61
CA ASN A 19 -7.49 -15.81 -11.06
C ASN A 19 -7.16 -16.81 -9.92
N ASP A 20 -7.87 -16.77 -8.79
CA ASP A 20 -7.56 -17.53 -7.56
C ASP A 20 -6.12 -17.38 -7.02
N LEU A 21 -5.32 -16.47 -7.58
CA LEU A 21 -3.93 -16.23 -7.18
C LEU A 21 -3.85 -15.86 -5.69
N ILE A 22 -4.84 -15.12 -5.21
CA ILE A 22 -4.98 -14.73 -3.81
C ILE A 22 -5.13 -15.92 -2.84
N SER A 23 -5.53 -17.11 -3.32
CA SER A 23 -5.67 -18.30 -2.48
C SER A 23 -4.33 -18.97 -2.14
N ILE A 24 -3.26 -18.63 -2.87
CA ILE A 24 -1.92 -19.23 -2.72
C ILE A 24 -0.84 -18.19 -2.42
N VAL A 25 -1.21 -16.92 -2.25
CA VAL A 25 -0.29 -15.81 -1.97
C VAL A 25 -0.73 -15.08 -0.71
N ASP A 26 0.20 -14.91 0.23
CA ASP A 26 0.07 -13.96 1.34
C ASP A 26 0.76 -12.65 0.93
N LEU A 27 -0.02 -11.67 0.47
CA LEU A 27 0.51 -10.42 -0.06
C LEU A 27 0.49 -9.34 1.03
N HIS A 28 1.68 -8.83 1.34
CA HIS A 28 1.91 -7.67 2.20
C HIS A 28 2.27 -6.44 1.36
N LEU A 29 1.67 -5.29 1.67
CA LEU A 29 1.95 -4.00 1.03
C LEU A 29 2.63 -3.06 2.03
N SER A 30 3.65 -2.33 1.57
CA SER A 30 4.38 -1.34 2.38
C SER A 30 4.43 0.00 1.64
N PRO A 31 3.48 0.92 1.89
CA PRO A 31 3.43 2.24 1.23
C PRO A 31 4.48 3.19 1.85
N TRP A 32 5.68 3.18 1.26
CA TRP A 32 6.79 4.05 1.65
C TRP A 32 7.76 4.30 0.48
N GLY A 33 8.19 3.23 -0.20
CA GLY A 33 9.02 3.32 -1.38
C GLY A 33 10.37 4.02 -1.14
N ASN A 34 10.66 5.09 -1.88
CA ASN A 34 11.91 5.85 -1.73
C ASN A 34 11.77 7.10 -0.84
N THR A 35 10.66 7.21 -0.10
CA THR A 35 10.46 8.26 0.88
C THR A 35 11.56 8.23 1.94
N LYS A 36 11.95 9.41 2.43
CA LYS A 36 13.05 9.56 3.39
C LYS A 36 12.63 10.34 4.61
N LEU A 37 13.16 9.94 5.76
CA LEU A 37 13.15 10.77 6.95
C LEU A 37 14.31 11.76 6.90
N ARG A 38 14.07 13.01 7.32
CA ARG A 38 15.15 13.97 7.59
C ARG A 38 15.93 13.57 8.85
N SER A 39 16.97 14.33 9.15
CA SER A 39 17.82 14.14 10.33
C SER A 39 17.09 14.23 11.68
N ASP A 40 15.86 14.75 11.71
CA ASP A 40 15.00 14.79 12.89
C ASP A 40 14.23 13.49 13.12
N ASN A 41 14.31 12.52 12.19
CA ASN A 41 13.57 11.25 12.19
C ASN A 41 12.04 11.39 12.28
N ILE A 42 11.51 12.57 11.94
CA ILE A 42 10.07 12.87 12.02
C ILE A 42 9.59 13.44 10.70
N THR A 43 10.38 14.32 10.07
CA THR A 43 9.96 14.95 8.82
C THR A 43 10.12 13.98 7.65
N VAL A 44 8.98 13.60 7.08
CA VAL A 44 8.87 12.77 5.87
C VAL A 44 9.12 13.62 4.62
N VAL A 45 9.94 13.10 3.68
CA VAL A 45 10.25 13.74 2.40
C VAL A 45 10.10 12.70 1.29
N CYS A 46 9.04 12.86 0.49
CA CYS A 46 8.74 11.99 -0.63
C CYS A 46 9.34 12.54 -1.95
N GLN A 47 9.71 11.65 -2.86
CA GLN A 47 10.41 11.98 -4.11
C GLN A 47 9.56 12.78 -5.11
N HIS A 48 8.25 12.62 -5.04
CA HIS A 48 7.24 13.27 -5.89
C HIS A 48 6.44 14.33 -5.13
N GLY A 49 6.92 14.77 -3.95
CA GLY A 49 6.34 15.86 -3.18
C GLY A 49 5.18 15.45 -2.27
N ALA A 50 4.47 16.45 -1.74
CA ALA A 50 3.52 16.25 -0.65
C ALA A 50 2.31 15.36 -0.98
N PHE A 51 1.94 15.27 -2.27
CA PHE A 51 0.81 14.43 -2.67
C PHE A 51 1.16 12.94 -2.61
N GLU A 52 2.40 12.55 -2.95
CA GLU A 52 2.87 11.18 -2.75
C GLU A 52 2.84 10.83 -1.27
N CYS A 53 3.38 11.69 -0.38
CA CYS A 53 3.31 11.44 1.05
C CYS A 53 1.87 11.26 1.53
N LEU A 54 0.95 12.14 1.11
CA LEU A 54 -0.46 12.02 1.48
C LEU A 54 -1.07 10.70 1.01
N LEU A 55 -0.77 10.26 -0.22
CA LEU A 55 -1.30 9.01 -0.75
C LEU A 55 -0.69 7.79 -0.03
N ASP A 56 0.60 7.81 0.27
CA ASP A 56 1.25 6.79 1.09
C ASP A 56 0.57 6.67 2.46
N THR A 57 0.27 7.81 3.13
CA THR A 57 -0.46 7.82 4.40
C THR A 57 -1.90 7.30 4.24
N VAL A 58 -2.59 7.64 3.15
CA VAL A 58 -3.95 7.16 2.84
C VAL A 58 -3.96 5.65 2.68
N GLU A 59 -2.99 5.08 1.98
CA GLU A 59 -2.84 3.65 1.77
C GLU A 59 -2.48 2.93 3.07
N ALA A 60 -1.55 3.48 3.84
CA ALA A 60 -1.19 2.98 5.18
C ALA A 60 -2.44 2.90 6.08
N CYS A 61 -3.23 3.98 6.12
CA CYS A 61 -4.48 4.03 6.87
C CYS A 61 -5.52 3.02 6.36
N ALA A 62 -5.58 2.76 5.05
CA ALA A 62 -6.48 1.76 4.49
C ALA A 62 -6.09 0.33 4.93
N ILE A 63 -4.79 0.01 4.93
CA ILE A 63 -4.28 -1.29 5.38
C ILE A 63 -4.61 -1.50 6.87
N ASP A 64 -4.37 -0.48 7.71
CA ASP A 64 -4.64 -0.54 9.15
C ASP A 64 -6.15 -0.64 9.46
N ALA A 65 -6.98 0.14 8.78
CA ALA A 65 -8.43 0.14 8.97
C ALA A 65 -9.10 -1.16 8.49
N TRP A 66 -8.55 -1.80 7.45
CA TRP A 66 -9.06 -3.04 6.89
C TRP A 66 -7.95 -4.08 6.74
N PRO A 67 -7.57 -4.81 7.81
CA PRO A 67 -6.42 -5.71 7.78
C PRO A 67 -6.52 -6.87 6.79
N LYS A 68 -7.74 -7.20 6.33
CA LYS A 68 -7.93 -8.20 5.29
C LYS A 68 -7.57 -7.62 3.93
N LEU A 69 -6.66 -8.28 3.24
CA LEU A 69 -6.24 -7.91 1.88
C LEU A 69 -7.41 -7.74 0.89
N SER A 70 -8.44 -8.59 0.99
CA SER A 70 -9.65 -8.48 0.17
C SER A 70 -10.40 -7.16 0.34
N ASP A 71 -10.21 -6.49 1.48
CA ASP A 71 -10.98 -5.34 1.88
C ASP A 71 -10.21 -4.04 1.56
N HIS A 72 -8.91 -3.97 1.85
CA HIS A 72 -8.10 -2.77 1.54
C HIS A 72 -7.56 -2.74 0.10
N PHE A 73 -7.23 -3.87 -0.52
CA PHE A 73 -6.57 -3.87 -1.83
C PHE A 73 -7.41 -3.20 -2.94
N PRO A 74 -8.73 -3.42 -3.04
CA PRO A 74 -9.55 -2.72 -4.02
C PRO A 74 -9.57 -1.21 -3.83
N PHE A 75 -9.47 -0.74 -2.57
CA PHE A 75 -9.37 0.69 -2.24
C PHE A 75 -8.02 1.26 -2.69
N ILE A 76 -6.91 0.62 -2.31
CA ILE A 76 -5.56 1.03 -2.72
C ILE A 76 -5.46 1.06 -4.25
N TYR A 77 -6.00 0.04 -4.93
CA TYR A 77 -6.05 0.03 -6.39
C TYR A 77 -6.82 1.22 -6.98
N CYS A 78 -7.90 1.71 -6.33
CA CYS A 78 -8.55 2.95 -6.75
C CYS A 78 -7.62 4.16 -6.62
N VAL A 79 -6.94 4.26 -5.48
CA VAL A 79 -6.03 5.37 -5.14
C VAL A 79 -4.95 5.48 -6.20
N GLU A 80 -4.27 4.37 -6.48
CA GLU A 80 -3.23 4.24 -7.51
C GLU A 80 -3.75 4.48 -8.93
N SER A 81 -4.99 4.11 -9.21
CA SER A 81 -5.65 4.37 -10.50
C SER A 81 -6.16 5.81 -10.66
N LEU A 82 -5.94 6.69 -9.66
CA LEU A 82 -6.52 8.03 -9.55
C LEU A 82 -8.05 8.06 -9.71
N LYS A 83 -8.73 6.94 -9.39
CA LYS A 83 -10.19 6.84 -9.33
C LYS A 83 -10.64 7.23 -7.93
N LEU A 84 -10.33 8.48 -7.57
CA LEU A 84 -10.37 9.00 -6.22
C LEU A 84 -11.81 9.22 -5.75
N ASN A 85 -12.40 8.19 -5.15
CA ASN A 85 -13.48 8.37 -4.18
C ASN A 85 -12.96 7.96 -2.81
N LEU A 86 -12.22 8.87 -2.18
CA LEU A 86 -11.58 8.68 -0.87
C LEU A 86 -12.56 8.77 0.31
N ASN A 87 -13.88 8.77 0.05
CA ASN A 87 -14.91 8.93 1.08
C ASN A 87 -15.02 7.65 1.93
N SER A 88 -14.08 7.52 2.86
CA SER A 88 -13.94 6.42 3.80
C SER A 88 -13.69 6.98 5.18
N LYS A 89 -14.73 6.96 6.01
CA LYS A 89 -14.64 7.43 7.39
C LYS A 89 -13.50 6.78 8.19
N PRO A 90 -13.27 5.45 8.12
CA PRO A 90 -12.12 4.85 8.82
C PRO A 90 -10.75 5.43 8.41
N VAL A 91 -10.56 5.69 7.11
CA VAL A 91 -9.31 6.27 6.59
C VAL A 91 -9.20 7.74 7.00
N GLU A 92 -10.29 8.50 6.90
CA GLU A 92 -10.36 9.90 7.35
C GLU A 92 -10.10 10.04 8.86
N ASP A 93 -10.67 9.16 9.68
CA ASP A 93 -10.45 9.13 11.14
C ASP A 93 -8.98 8.79 11.45
N CYS A 94 -8.33 7.91 10.67
CA CYS A 94 -6.89 7.60 10.79
C CYS A 94 -5.99 8.81 10.45
N LEU A 95 -6.28 9.52 9.35
CA LEU A 95 -5.54 10.70 8.93
C LEU A 95 -5.69 11.85 9.96
N SER A 96 -6.93 12.13 10.37
CA SER A 96 -7.23 13.26 11.27
C SER A 96 -6.77 13.07 12.71
N SER A 97 -6.56 11.83 13.15
CA SER A 97 -6.07 11.52 14.50
C SER A 97 -4.54 11.57 14.65
N GLY A 98 -3.80 11.75 13.56
CA GLY A 98 -2.34 11.62 13.54
C GLY A 98 -1.85 10.18 13.68
N HIS A 99 -2.75 9.19 13.50
CA HIS A 99 -2.38 7.77 13.45
C HIS A 99 -1.64 7.45 12.15
N GLY A 100 -2.03 8.08 11.03
CA GLY A 100 -1.33 7.99 9.74
C GLY A 100 0.17 8.27 9.85
N ASP A 101 0.56 9.37 10.52
CA ASP A 101 1.97 9.73 10.72
C ASP A 101 2.76 8.63 11.46
N LYS A 102 2.11 7.92 12.40
CA LYS A 102 2.75 6.81 13.13
C LYS A 102 2.93 5.59 12.24
N LEU A 103 1.94 5.30 11.38
CA LEU A 103 2.02 4.21 10.40
C LEU A 103 3.13 4.49 9.39
N GLU A 104 3.27 5.73 8.93
CA GLU A 104 4.38 6.15 8.06
C GLU A 104 5.74 5.85 8.69
N LEU A 105 5.95 6.22 9.97
CA LEU A 105 7.19 5.90 10.68
C LEU A 105 7.42 4.39 10.84
N GLN A 106 6.34 3.60 10.96
CA GLN A 106 6.44 2.14 11.00
C GLN A 106 6.89 1.56 9.65
N TYR A 107 6.27 1.99 8.54
CA TYR A 107 6.67 1.55 7.19
C TYR A 107 8.07 2.06 6.81
N ALA A 108 8.48 3.22 7.30
CA ALA A 108 9.86 3.69 7.19
C ALA A 108 10.85 2.73 7.85
N ALA A 109 10.55 2.29 9.08
CA ALA A 109 11.38 1.36 9.82
C ALA A 109 11.40 -0.03 9.17
N GLU A 110 10.25 -0.52 8.70
CA GLU A 110 10.14 -1.78 7.96
C GLU A 110 10.97 -1.76 6.68
N THR A 111 10.79 -0.72 5.85
CA THR A 111 11.50 -0.58 4.57
C THR A 111 13.02 -0.44 4.79
N SER A 112 13.43 0.28 5.84
CA SER A 112 14.84 0.43 6.22
C SER A 112 15.47 -0.87 6.74
N ALA A 113 14.66 -1.81 7.21
CA ALA A 113 15.12 -3.10 7.72
C ALA A 113 15.29 -4.17 6.62
N LEU A 114 14.93 -3.86 5.37
CA LEU A 114 15.11 -4.77 4.24
C LEU A 114 16.58 -5.19 4.08
N GLN A 115 16.79 -6.49 3.88
CA GLN A 115 18.09 -7.07 3.62
C GLN A 115 18.07 -7.90 2.34
N PRO A 116 18.78 -7.49 1.27
CA PRO A 116 19.51 -6.22 1.15
C PRO A 116 18.56 -5.01 1.11
N PRO A 117 19.06 -3.78 1.38
CA PRO A 117 18.29 -2.57 1.17
C PRO A 117 17.76 -2.49 -0.27
N HIS A 118 16.52 -2.00 -0.42
CA HIS A 118 15.93 -1.83 -1.74
C HIS A 118 16.73 -0.82 -2.58
N GLN A 119 16.80 -1.07 -3.89
CA GLN A 119 17.60 -0.24 -4.82
C GLN A 119 16.73 0.62 -5.74
N TYR A 120 15.44 0.31 -5.82
CA TYR A 120 14.44 0.96 -6.64
C TYR A 120 13.05 0.58 -6.13
N VAL A 121 12.02 1.19 -6.72
CA VAL A 121 10.62 0.82 -6.52
C VAL A 121 9.98 0.48 -7.88
N PRO A 122 9.03 -0.47 -7.95
CA PRO A 122 8.62 -1.35 -6.85
C PRO A 122 9.73 -2.33 -6.45
N TRP A 123 9.83 -2.62 -5.15
CA TRP A 123 10.74 -3.62 -4.59
C TRP A 123 9.95 -4.84 -4.11
N VAL A 124 10.05 -5.95 -4.85
CA VAL A 124 9.24 -7.15 -4.55
C VAL A 124 10.11 -8.21 -3.92
N VAL A 125 9.67 -8.70 -2.76
CA VAL A 125 10.29 -9.78 -1.99
C VAL A 125 9.33 -10.97 -1.98
N VAL A 126 9.83 -12.14 -2.35
CA VAL A 126 9.08 -13.42 -2.27
C VAL A 126 9.89 -14.38 -1.42
N ASP A 127 9.28 -14.93 -0.38
CA ASP A 127 9.93 -15.82 0.60
C ASP A 127 11.24 -15.24 1.18
N GLY A 128 11.23 -13.94 1.45
CA GLY A 128 12.39 -13.21 1.96
C GLY A 128 13.48 -12.92 0.93
N GLN A 129 13.29 -13.27 -0.35
CA GLN A 129 14.25 -13.03 -1.42
C GLN A 129 13.75 -11.94 -2.38
N PRO A 130 14.56 -10.89 -2.64
CA PRO A 130 14.21 -9.88 -3.63
C PRO A 130 14.19 -10.49 -5.04
N LEU A 131 13.13 -10.23 -5.81
CA LEU A 131 12.95 -10.78 -7.16
C LEU A 131 13.82 -10.09 -8.23
N TYR A 132 14.31 -8.88 -7.98
CA TYR A 132 15.02 -8.04 -8.94
C TYR A 132 14.31 -7.96 -10.31
N GLU A 133 15.03 -8.19 -11.42
CA GLU A 133 14.49 -8.29 -12.79
C GLU A 133 13.48 -9.44 -12.96
N GLY A 134 13.50 -10.42 -12.06
CA GLY A 134 12.51 -11.49 -12.00
C GLY A 134 11.09 -10.99 -11.80
N TYR A 135 10.91 -9.79 -11.24
CA TYR A 135 9.62 -9.11 -11.15
C TYR A 135 8.95 -8.94 -12.53
N GLN A 136 9.69 -8.47 -13.53
CA GLN A 136 9.14 -8.27 -14.88
C GLN A 136 8.68 -9.59 -15.51
N ARG A 137 9.42 -10.68 -15.25
CA ARG A 137 9.05 -12.03 -15.70
C ARG A 137 7.83 -12.56 -14.96
N LEU A 138 7.72 -12.30 -13.65
CA LEU A 138 6.54 -12.66 -12.86
C LEU A 138 5.30 -11.98 -13.43
N VAL A 139 5.35 -10.65 -13.58
CA VAL A 139 4.25 -9.84 -14.15
C VAL A 139 3.88 -10.33 -15.56
N TRP A 140 4.86 -10.56 -16.43
CA TRP A 140 4.60 -11.06 -17.78
C TRP A 140 3.90 -12.42 -17.80
N ARG A 141 4.23 -13.32 -16.86
CA ARG A 141 3.66 -14.68 -16.80
C ARG A 141 2.31 -14.76 -16.08
N THR A 142 1.97 -13.78 -15.25
CA THR A 142 0.72 -13.78 -14.46
C THR A 142 -0.34 -12.85 -15.02
N MET A 143 0.03 -11.89 -15.88
CA MET A 143 -0.90 -10.92 -16.48
C MET A 143 -1.23 -11.16 -17.95
N ASN A 144 -0.59 -12.14 -18.60
CA ASN A 144 -0.90 -12.69 -19.93
C ASN A 144 -1.16 -14.20 -19.83
#